data_AF-A0A414PKW0-F1
#
_entry.id   AF-A0A414PKW0-F1
#
_cell.length_a   1.000
_cell.length_b   1.000
_cell.length_c   1.000
_cell.angle_alpha   90.00
_cell.angle_beta   90.00
_cell.angle_gamma   90.00
#
_symmetry.space_group_name_H-M   'P 1'
#
loop_
_entity.id
_entity.type
_entity.pdbx_description
1 polymer ?
#
loop_
_entity_poly.entity_id
_entity_poly.type
_entity_poly.pdbx_seq_one_letter_code
_entity_poly.pdbx_strand_id
1 'polypeptide(L)'
;MRTIFRFFRGILRMAWSLFWGFFWTIAISFLVLVGIIYFTDSPSSGMDGVGRAAQKVVYQVGNLFGDQGFASRFGMTSSSQTTQTDNHEHSGARWEKAEATVYLDPNISQTFVKAYRDAIEAWNQTGAFTFKLVTNEKEANVVLTEMDNASVSAAGETASQTNLLTNRFTHITVRLNRHYLLNYVYNYSYDRIVNTAEHELGHAIGLDHTDGESVMQPAGSFYSIQDTDVEAVRQLYKEE
;
A
#
# COMPACT_ATOMS: atom_id res chain seq x y z
N MET A 1 43.95 -44.98 15.37
CA MET A 1 43.61 -43.74 14.64
C MET A 1 42.53 -43.91 13.57
N ARG A 2 42.58 -44.95 12.69
CA ARG A 2 41.60 -45.14 11.60
C ARG A 2 40.15 -45.41 12.04
N THR A 3 39.92 -46.03 13.18
CA THR A 3 38.58 -46.35 13.72
C THR A 3 37.90 -45.12 14.33
N ILE A 4 38.65 -44.29 15.05
CA ILE A 4 38.17 -43.00 15.61
C ILE A 4 37.74 -42.05 14.49
N PHE A 5 38.53 -41.95 13.42
CA PHE A 5 38.20 -41.09 12.28
C PHE A 5 36.93 -41.54 11.52
N ARG A 6 36.68 -42.85 11.45
CA ARG A 6 35.44 -43.42 10.88
C ARG A 6 34.21 -43.12 11.75
N PHE A 7 34.37 -43.14 13.06
CA PHE A 7 33.31 -42.83 14.03
C PHE A 7 32.89 -41.35 13.95
N PHE A 8 33.86 -40.42 13.93
CA PHE A 8 33.60 -38.98 13.74
C PHE A 8 32.91 -38.69 12.40
N ARG A 9 33.33 -39.33 11.31
CA ARG A 9 32.70 -39.20 10.00
C ARG A 9 31.28 -39.77 9.96
N GLY A 10 30.98 -40.80 10.76
CA GLY A 10 29.63 -41.35 10.91
C GLY A 10 28.69 -40.37 11.61
N ILE A 11 29.13 -39.78 12.72
CA ILE A 11 28.36 -38.77 13.46
C ILE A 11 28.13 -37.52 12.61
N LEU A 12 29.15 -37.05 11.87
CA LEU A 12 29.01 -35.90 10.97
C LEU A 12 27.97 -36.16 9.87
N ARG A 13 27.96 -37.37 9.28
CA ARG A 13 26.97 -37.75 8.27
C ARG A 13 25.57 -37.87 8.84
N MET A 14 25.44 -38.39 10.05
CA MET A 14 24.15 -38.49 10.74
C MET A 14 23.60 -37.10 11.08
N ALA A 15 24.42 -36.23 11.67
CA ALA A 15 24.06 -34.83 11.94
C ALA A 15 23.72 -34.07 10.65
N TRP A 16 24.47 -34.29 9.57
CA TRP A 16 24.20 -33.73 8.26
C TRP A 16 22.86 -34.21 7.69
N SER A 17 22.56 -35.50 7.78
CA SER A 17 21.28 -36.05 7.31
C SER A 17 20.07 -35.56 8.12
N LEU A 18 20.23 -35.38 9.44
CA LEU A 18 19.18 -34.86 10.32
C LEU A 18 18.93 -33.37 10.06
N PHE A 19 19.98 -32.59 9.83
CA PHE A 19 19.88 -31.19 9.45
C PHE A 19 19.12 -31.02 8.14
N TRP A 20 19.48 -31.79 7.10
CA TRP A 20 18.77 -31.76 5.82
C TRP A 20 17.34 -32.28 5.92
N GLY A 21 17.09 -33.32 6.71
CA GLY A 21 15.74 -33.81 6.97
C GLY A 21 14.84 -32.73 7.59
N PHE A 22 15.34 -32.03 8.61
CA PHE A 22 14.62 -30.95 9.27
C PHE A 22 14.38 -29.76 8.32
N PHE A 23 15.39 -29.37 7.54
CA PHE A 23 15.26 -28.33 6.52
C PHE A 23 14.15 -28.66 5.51
N TRP A 24 14.15 -29.89 4.98
CA TRP A 24 13.14 -30.33 4.02
C TRP A 24 11.74 -30.40 4.62
N THR A 25 11.61 -30.81 5.89
CA THR A 25 10.30 -30.77 6.55
C THR A 25 9.75 -29.35 6.67
N ILE A 26 10.59 -28.37 7.00
CA ILE A 26 10.19 -26.95 7.04
C ILE A 26 9.83 -26.44 5.64
N ALA A 27 10.67 -26.71 4.64
CA ALA A 27 10.45 -26.26 3.27
C ALA A 27 9.14 -26.83 2.69
N ILE A 28 8.87 -28.12 2.91
CA ILE A 28 7.63 -28.76 2.44
C ILE A 28 6.42 -28.19 3.17
N SER A 29 6.51 -27.97 4.49
CA SER A 29 5.41 -27.39 5.27
C SER A 29 5.07 -25.97 4.82
N PHE A 30 6.09 -25.17 4.51
CA PHE A 30 5.92 -23.85 3.92
C PHE A 30 5.22 -23.91 2.56
N LEU A 31 5.67 -24.79 1.66
CA LEU A 31 5.05 -24.96 0.34
C LEU A 31 3.58 -25.40 0.43
N VAL A 32 3.22 -26.25 1.41
CA VAL A 32 1.83 -26.65 1.66
C VAL A 32 0.98 -25.46 2.09
N LEU A 33 1.46 -24.63 3.02
CA LEU A 33 0.75 -23.43 3.46
C LEU A 33 0.54 -22.42 2.32
N VAL A 34 1.57 -22.20 1.50
CA VAL A 34 1.48 -21.35 0.30
C VAL A 34 0.45 -21.89 -0.67
N GLY A 35 0.43 -23.22 -0.89
CA GLY A 35 -0.57 -23.87 -1.72
C GLY A 35 -1.99 -23.66 -1.21
N ILE A 36 -2.23 -23.85 0.09
CA ILE A 36 -3.56 -23.66 0.69
C ILE A 36 -4.06 -22.23 0.45
N ILE A 37 -3.25 -21.21 0.79
CA ILE A 37 -3.65 -19.81 0.63
C ILE A 37 -3.88 -19.44 -0.84
N TYR A 38 -3.03 -19.95 -1.73
CA TYR A 38 -3.19 -19.72 -3.17
C TYR A 38 -4.54 -20.23 -3.69
N PHE A 39 -4.97 -21.42 -3.28
CA PHE A 39 -6.22 -22.02 -3.74
C PHE A 39 -7.47 -21.48 -3.05
N THR A 40 -7.37 -20.95 -1.83
CA THR A 40 -8.53 -20.44 -1.10
C THR A 40 -8.81 -18.96 -1.33
N ASP A 41 -7.82 -18.17 -1.74
CA ASP A 41 -7.88 -16.71 -1.51
C ASP A 41 -7.26 -15.84 -2.64
N SER A 42 -6.81 -16.45 -3.74
CA SER A 42 -6.18 -15.70 -4.86
C SER A 42 -7.07 -15.72 -6.11
N PRO A 43 -7.69 -14.58 -6.51
CA PRO A 43 -8.50 -14.50 -7.73
C PRO A 43 -7.67 -14.46 -9.03
N SER A 44 -6.33 -14.35 -8.94
CA SER A 44 -5.42 -14.38 -10.08
C SER A 44 -4.70 -15.74 -10.20
N SER A 45 -5.00 -16.47 -11.27
CA SER A 45 -4.30 -17.71 -11.61
C SER A 45 -2.95 -17.40 -12.30
N GLY A 46 -1.83 -17.79 -11.70
CA GLY A 46 -0.49 -17.60 -12.26
C GLY A 46 0.63 -17.46 -11.21
N MET A 47 1.86 -17.22 -11.68
CA MET A 47 3.05 -17.06 -10.81
C MET A 47 2.91 -15.88 -9.82
N ASP A 48 2.13 -14.85 -10.19
CA ASP A 48 1.89 -13.68 -9.34
C ASP A 48 1.04 -14.01 -8.10
N GLY A 49 0.10 -14.95 -8.22
CA GLY A 49 -0.71 -15.40 -7.08
C GLY A 49 0.10 -16.24 -6.08
N VAL A 50 1.06 -17.03 -6.56
CA VAL A 50 1.97 -17.82 -5.68
C VAL A 50 2.84 -16.88 -4.85
N GLY A 51 3.31 -15.78 -5.44
CA GLY A 51 4.07 -14.75 -4.72
C GLY A 51 3.28 -14.09 -3.59
N ARG A 52 2.02 -13.74 -3.85
CA ARG A 52 1.10 -13.15 -2.85
C ARG A 52 0.76 -14.14 -1.72
N ALA A 53 0.48 -15.39 -2.07
CA ALA A 53 0.23 -16.43 -1.08
C ALA A 53 1.45 -16.66 -0.17
N ALA A 54 2.67 -16.64 -0.73
CA ALA A 54 3.90 -16.73 0.05
C ALA A 54 4.10 -15.54 0.99
N GLN A 55 3.83 -14.32 0.53
CA GLN A 55 3.90 -13.11 1.37
C GLN A 55 2.87 -13.16 2.51
N LYS A 56 1.66 -13.67 2.25
CA LYS A 56 0.61 -13.82 3.27
C LYS A 56 0.97 -14.87 4.33
N VAL A 57 1.57 -16.00 3.94
CA VAL A 57 2.12 -16.99 4.90
C VAL A 57 3.18 -16.33 5.78
N VAL A 58 4.13 -15.59 5.19
CA VAL A 58 5.19 -14.92 5.94
C VAL A 58 4.62 -13.90 6.93
N TYR A 59 3.62 -13.12 6.52
CA TYR A 59 2.95 -12.15 7.38
C TYR A 59 2.16 -12.82 8.52
N GLN A 60 1.36 -13.85 8.22
CA GLN A 60 0.59 -14.57 9.23
C GLN A 60 1.49 -15.29 10.25
N VAL A 61 2.59 -15.88 9.79
CA VAL A 61 3.60 -16.48 10.67
C VAL A 61 4.30 -15.40 11.49
N GLY A 62 4.61 -14.23 10.91
CA GLY A 62 5.15 -13.07 11.64
C GLY A 62 4.24 -12.62 12.78
N ASN A 63 2.94 -12.52 12.52
CA ASN A 63 1.95 -12.11 13.51
C ASN A 63 1.72 -13.17 14.61
N LEU A 64 1.85 -14.45 14.29
CA LEU A 64 1.69 -15.55 15.26
C LEU A 64 2.86 -15.65 16.26
N PHE A 65 4.05 -15.17 15.89
CA PHE A 65 5.26 -15.22 16.72
C PHE A 65 5.66 -13.85 17.33
N GLY A 66 4.85 -12.81 17.12
CA GLY A 66 5.06 -11.46 17.63
C GLY A 66 6.17 -10.68 16.92
N ASP A 67 5.98 -9.36 16.80
CA ASP A 67 6.79 -8.41 16.02
C ASP A 67 8.29 -8.32 16.35
N GLN A 68 8.79 -9.11 17.31
CA GLN A 68 10.19 -9.06 17.75
C GLN A 68 10.94 -10.39 17.69
N GLY A 69 10.32 -11.49 17.25
CA GLY A 69 10.89 -12.84 17.42
C GLY A 69 11.67 -13.42 16.23
N PHE A 70 11.11 -13.35 15.01
CA PHE A 70 11.61 -14.12 13.87
C PHE A 70 12.47 -13.30 12.90
N ALA A 71 12.00 -12.11 12.51
CA ALA A 71 12.66 -11.23 11.54
C ALA A 71 13.97 -10.60 12.07
N SER A 72 13.97 -10.21 13.35
CA SER A 72 15.10 -9.64 14.08
C SER A 72 16.28 -10.61 14.23
N ARG A 73 16.01 -11.92 14.37
CA ARG A 73 17.03 -12.95 14.60
C ARG A 73 17.75 -13.42 13.34
N PHE A 74 17.14 -13.25 12.17
CA PHE A 74 17.69 -13.67 10.88
C PHE A 74 18.10 -12.49 9.97
N GLY A 75 18.16 -11.27 10.51
CA GLY A 75 18.59 -10.09 9.75
C GLY A 75 17.63 -9.70 8.63
N MET A 76 16.38 -10.21 8.65
CA MET A 76 15.29 -9.77 7.79
C MET A 76 14.51 -8.63 8.47
N THR A 77 15.23 -7.66 9.05
CA THR A 77 14.61 -6.41 9.45
C THR A 77 14.26 -5.64 8.18
N SER A 78 13.06 -5.89 7.63
CA SER A 78 12.32 -4.77 7.06
C SER A 78 12.07 -3.85 8.23
N SER A 79 12.71 -2.69 8.23
CA SER A 79 12.28 -1.59 9.07
C SER A 79 10.86 -1.22 8.64
N SER A 80 9.85 -1.92 9.16
CA SER A 80 8.51 -1.37 9.27
C SER A 80 8.58 -0.27 10.31
N GLN A 81 9.28 0.83 9.97
CA GLN A 81 8.79 2.12 10.39
C GLN A 81 7.41 2.21 9.74
N THR A 82 6.36 2.19 10.57
CA THR A 82 5.01 2.55 10.18
C THR A 82 5.08 3.96 9.60
N THR A 83 5.30 4.03 8.29
CA THR A 83 5.25 5.28 7.53
C THR A 83 3.79 5.70 7.51
N GLN A 84 3.53 6.91 7.98
CA GLN A 84 2.22 7.52 7.81
C GLN A 84 1.94 7.65 6.32
N THR A 85 0.71 7.40 5.92
CA THR A 85 0.29 7.58 4.54
C THR A 85 0.37 9.07 4.21
N ASP A 86 -0.15 9.94 5.08
CA ASP A 86 -0.11 11.40 4.94
C ASP A 86 -0.12 12.14 6.31
N ASN A 87 -0.22 13.47 6.28
CA ASN A 87 -0.37 14.35 7.45
C ASN A 87 -1.50 15.38 7.23
N HIS A 88 -2.69 14.95 6.79
CA HIS A 88 -3.81 15.87 6.54
C HIS A 88 -4.46 16.42 7.82
N GLU A 89 -4.74 17.74 7.83
CA GLU A 89 -5.55 18.40 8.85
C GLU A 89 -7.00 18.57 8.37
N HIS A 90 -7.96 18.18 9.22
CA HIS A 90 -9.39 18.15 8.89
C HIS A 90 -9.94 19.53 8.50
N SER A 91 -10.33 19.69 7.23
CA SER A 91 -10.89 20.94 6.72
C SER A 91 -12.42 20.92 6.57
N GLY A 92 -13.02 19.73 6.40
CA GLY A 92 -14.43 19.57 6.07
C GLY A 92 -14.85 20.24 4.74
N ALA A 93 -13.89 20.68 3.94
CA ALA A 93 -14.14 21.33 2.66
C ALA A 93 -14.45 20.29 1.57
N ARG A 94 -15.22 20.70 0.56
CA ARG A 94 -15.58 19.84 -0.57
C ARG A 94 -15.74 20.63 -1.87
N TRP A 95 -15.74 19.92 -3.00
CA TRP A 95 -16.15 20.51 -4.28
C TRP A 95 -17.64 20.87 -4.29
N GLU A 96 -18.07 21.73 -5.22
CA GLU A 96 -19.50 22.06 -5.38
C GLU A 96 -20.33 20.84 -5.80
N LYS A 97 -19.76 19.99 -6.66
CA LYS A 97 -20.37 18.77 -7.18
C LYS A 97 -19.44 17.59 -6.92
N ALA A 98 -19.97 16.37 -7.02
CA ALA A 98 -19.20 15.12 -6.92
C ALA A 98 -18.31 14.87 -8.16
N GLU A 99 -17.63 15.90 -8.64
CA GLU A 99 -16.71 15.82 -9.77
C GLU A 99 -15.59 16.86 -9.66
N ALA A 100 -14.43 16.55 -10.22
CA ALA A 100 -13.30 17.46 -10.34
C ALA A 100 -12.49 17.15 -11.60
N THR A 101 -11.94 18.17 -12.26
CA THR A 101 -10.96 18.00 -13.34
C THR A 101 -9.57 17.74 -12.77
N VAL A 102 -8.82 16.83 -13.38
CA VAL A 102 -7.53 16.36 -12.89
C VAL A 102 -6.47 16.49 -13.97
N TYR A 103 -5.36 17.16 -13.67
CA TYR A 103 -4.17 17.15 -14.49
C TYR A 103 -3.11 16.26 -13.86
N LEU A 104 -2.51 15.39 -14.67
CA LEU A 104 -1.42 14.51 -14.26
C LEU A 104 -0.12 15.03 -14.87
N ASP A 105 0.82 15.45 -14.01
CA ASP A 105 2.11 15.95 -14.43
C ASP A 105 2.88 14.88 -15.24
N PRO A 106 3.22 15.15 -16.52
CA PRO A 106 3.89 14.17 -17.36
C PRO A 106 5.36 13.92 -16.96
N ASN A 107 5.93 14.73 -16.07
CA ASN A 107 7.35 14.68 -15.70
C ASN A 107 7.65 13.84 -14.45
N ILE A 108 6.66 13.09 -13.95
CA ILE A 108 6.81 12.24 -12.76
C ILE A 108 7.14 10.78 -13.13
N SER A 109 7.47 9.97 -12.13
CA SER A 109 7.74 8.55 -12.27
C SER A 109 6.60 7.81 -12.99
N GLN A 110 6.95 6.95 -13.95
CA GLN A 110 5.96 6.14 -14.66
C GLN A 110 5.17 5.21 -13.73
N THR A 111 5.78 4.76 -12.63
CA THR A 111 5.06 3.99 -11.60
C THR A 111 3.96 4.81 -10.95
N PHE A 112 4.20 6.10 -10.67
CA PHE A 112 3.19 7.00 -10.11
C PHE A 112 2.15 7.43 -11.14
N VAL A 113 2.55 7.67 -12.38
CA VAL A 113 1.60 7.87 -13.49
C VAL A 113 0.62 6.72 -13.57
N LYS A 114 1.09 5.47 -13.48
CA LYS A 114 0.23 4.30 -13.49
C LYS A 114 -0.63 4.23 -12.23
N ALA A 115 -0.05 4.42 -11.04
CA ALA A 115 -0.79 4.34 -9.78
C ALA A 115 -1.90 5.38 -9.67
N TYR A 116 -1.64 6.64 -10.08
CA TYR A 116 -2.67 7.67 -10.12
C TYR A 116 -3.80 7.35 -11.10
N ARG A 117 -3.48 6.76 -12.27
CA ARG A 117 -4.51 6.35 -13.23
C ARG A 117 -5.38 5.23 -12.68
N ASP A 118 -4.77 4.22 -12.07
CA ASP A 118 -5.48 3.11 -11.44
C ASP A 118 -6.38 3.62 -10.30
N ALA A 119 -5.88 4.55 -9.46
CA ALA A 119 -6.64 5.14 -8.36
C ALA A 119 -7.80 6.04 -8.84
N ILE A 120 -7.60 6.85 -9.89
CA ILE A 120 -8.67 7.62 -10.54
C ILE A 120 -9.75 6.68 -11.08
N GLU A 121 -9.33 5.60 -11.74
CA GLU A 121 -10.25 4.62 -12.29
C GLU A 121 -11.04 3.94 -11.17
N ALA A 122 -10.38 3.52 -10.09
CA ALA A 122 -11.01 2.90 -8.93
C ALA A 122 -12.09 3.81 -8.32
N TRP A 123 -11.76 5.08 -8.02
CA TRP A 123 -12.73 6.06 -7.52
C TRP A 123 -13.90 6.29 -8.49
N ASN A 124 -13.61 6.45 -9.79
CA ASN A 124 -14.65 6.65 -10.80
C ASN A 124 -15.60 5.45 -10.92
N GLN A 125 -15.08 4.22 -10.81
CA GLN A 125 -15.87 2.98 -10.88
C GLN A 125 -16.87 2.85 -9.72
N THR A 126 -16.61 3.47 -8.56
CA THR A 126 -17.57 3.50 -7.43
C THR A 126 -18.88 4.23 -7.77
N GLY A 127 -18.85 5.14 -8.75
CA GLY A 127 -19.94 6.03 -9.11
C GLY A 127 -20.28 7.10 -8.06
N ALA A 128 -19.53 7.22 -6.96
CA ALA A 128 -19.78 8.22 -5.92
C ALA A 128 -19.10 9.57 -6.21
N PHE A 129 -17.99 9.57 -6.96
CA PHE A 129 -17.28 10.77 -7.39
C PHE A 129 -16.70 10.56 -8.80
N THR A 130 -16.54 11.63 -9.58
CA THR A 130 -15.95 11.58 -10.94
C THR A 130 -14.76 12.51 -11.10
N PHE A 131 -13.57 11.93 -11.23
CA PHE A 131 -12.38 12.60 -11.72
C PHE A 131 -12.31 12.59 -13.25
N LYS A 132 -12.16 13.78 -13.86
CA LYS A 132 -12.08 13.94 -15.32
C LYS A 132 -10.67 14.42 -15.71
N LEU A 133 -9.91 13.58 -16.40
CA LEU A 133 -8.58 13.94 -16.86
C LEU A 133 -8.63 15.09 -17.87
N VAL A 134 -7.78 16.10 -17.66
CA VAL A 134 -7.53 17.21 -18.59
C VAL A 134 -6.05 17.26 -18.96
N THR A 135 -5.74 17.77 -20.15
CA THR A 135 -4.36 17.87 -20.66
C THR A 135 -3.68 19.19 -20.33
N ASN A 136 -4.45 20.19 -19.90
CA ASN A 136 -3.96 21.52 -19.55
C ASN A 136 -4.09 21.72 -18.04
N GLU A 137 -2.96 21.91 -17.35
CA GLU A 137 -2.91 22.14 -15.91
C GLU A 137 -3.81 23.30 -15.46
N LYS A 138 -3.91 24.36 -16.28
CA LYS A 138 -4.71 25.55 -15.94
C LYS A 138 -6.21 25.30 -15.90
N GLU A 139 -6.67 24.19 -16.45
CA GLU A 139 -8.07 23.76 -16.46
C GLU A 139 -8.39 22.76 -15.33
N ALA A 140 -7.38 22.38 -14.55
CA ALA A 140 -7.51 21.35 -13.53
C ALA A 140 -7.91 21.92 -12.17
N ASN A 141 -8.86 21.25 -11.52
CA ASN A 141 -9.15 21.43 -10.11
C ASN A 141 -8.09 20.75 -9.23
N VAL A 142 -7.60 19.60 -9.66
CA VAL A 142 -6.61 18.77 -8.95
C VAL A 142 -5.38 18.57 -9.82
N VAL A 143 -4.19 18.83 -9.27
CA VAL A 143 -2.90 18.54 -9.91
C VAL A 143 -2.25 17.36 -9.20
N LEU A 144 -1.93 16.31 -9.96
CA LEU A 144 -1.24 15.12 -9.48
C LEU A 144 0.23 15.19 -9.90
N THR A 145 1.13 15.21 -8.93
CA THR A 145 2.58 15.25 -9.15
C THR A 145 3.32 14.36 -8.14
N GLU A 146 4.63 14.47 -8.07
CA GLU A 146 5.46 13.72 -7.12
C GLU A 146 6.35 14.66 -6.30
N MET A 147 6.88 14.12 -5.21
CA MET A 147 7.98 14.72 -4.46
C MET A 147 9.02 13.65 -4.13
N ASP A 148 10.24 14.08 -3.78
CA ASP A 148 11.29 13.21 -3.24
C ASP A 148 11.87 13.91 -2.00
N ASN A 149 11.21 13.73 -0.85
CA ASN A 149 11.53 14.47 0.36
C ASN A 149 11.42 13.61 1.62
N ALA A 150 12.58 13.28 2.21
CA ALA A 150 12.67 12.50 3.45
C ALA A 150 12.24 13.28 4.72
N SER A 151 12.16 14.62 4.63
CA SER A 151 11.73 15.47 5.76
C SER A 151 10.22 15.48 5.93
N VAL A 152 9.48 15.12 4.87
CA VAL A 152 8.04 14.86 4.94
C VAL A 152 7.89 13.40 5.33
N SER A 153 7.43 13.09 6.53
CA SER A 153 7.35 11.69 7.02
C SER A 153 6.32 10.82 6.31
N ALA A 154 5.53 11.43 5.44
CA ALA A 154 4.42 10.82 4.75
C ALA A 154 4.79 10.25 3.38
N ALA A 155 4.12 9.16 3.02
CA ALA A 155 4.23 8.50 1.72
C ALA A 155 3.48 9.26 0.60
N GLY A 156 2.47 10.05 0.94
CA GLY A 156 1.74 10.96 0.08
C GLY A 156 1.41 12.28 0.81
N GLU A 157 1.00 13.28 0.05
CA GLU A 157 0.54 14.57 0.60
C GLU A 157 -0.55 15.15 -0.29
N THR A 158 -1.65 15.55 0.33
CA THR A 158 -2.71 16.33 -0.30
C THR A 158 -2.76 17.74 0.28
N ALA A 159 -2.40 18.73 -0.54
CA ALA A 159 -2.45 20.14 -0.19
C ALA A 159 -3.68 20.80 -0.83
N SER A 160 -4.60 21.31 -0.01
CA SER A 160 -5.83 21.94 -0.46
C SER A 160 -5.79 23.47 -0.35
N GLN A 161 -6.43 24.13 -1.31
CA GLN A 161 -6.79 25.54 -1.26
C GLN A 161 -8.30 25.63 -1.20
N THR A 162 -8.80 26.38 -0.21
CA THR A 162 -10.22 26.44 0.11
C THR A 162 -10.70 27.89 0.19
N ASN A 163 -11.87 28.16 -0.37
CA ASN A 163 -12.58 29.41 -0.12
C ASN A 163 -13.20 29.37 1.28
N LEU A 164 -12.66 30.15 2.20
CA LEU A 164 -13.06 30.18 3.61
C LEU A 164 -14.51 30.61 3.85
N LEU A 165 -15.13 31.33 2.90
CA LEU A 165 -16.52 31.78 3.04
C LEU A 165 -17.53 30.71 2.66
N THR A 166 -17.20 29.89 1.66
CA THR A 166 -18.10 28.84 1.14
C THR A 166 -17.73 27.44 1.62
N ASN A 167 -16.56 27.29 2.24
CA ASN A 167 -15.92 26.02 2.58
C ASN A 167 -15.76 25.07 1.38
N ARG A 168 -15.37 25.65 0.24
CA ARG A 168 -15.23 24.93 -1.04
C ARG A 168 -13.81 24.89 -1.51
N PHE A 169 -13.38 23.74 -1.99
CA PHE A 169 -12.10 23.63 -2.66
C PHE A 169 -12.07 24.53 -3.90
N THR A 170 -10.95 25.23 -4.07
CA THR A 170 -10.63 26.00 -5.26
C THR A 170 -9.53 25.34 -6.08
N HIS A 171 -8.60 24.66 -5.42
CA HIS A 171 -7.50 23.94 -6.05
C HIS A 171 -6.91 22.92 -5.08
N ILE A 172 -6.45 21.77 -5.59
CA ILE A 172 -5.76 20.75 -4.80
C ILE A 172 -4.49 20.31 -5.53
N THR A 173 -3.41 20.12 -4.79
CA THR A 173 -2.20 19.45 -5.29
C THR A 173 -1.95 18.18 -4.50
N VAL A 174 -1.88 17.06 -5.19
CA VAL A 174 -1.54 15.75 -4.62
C VAL A 174 -0.13 15.36 -5.02
N ARG A 175 0.67 14.90 -4.06
CA ARG A 175 2.08 14.50 -4.25
C ARG A 175 2.32 13.12 -3.67
N LEU A 176 2.74 12.17 -4.50
CA LEU A 176 3.30 10.90 -4.02
C LEU A 176 4.78 11.08 -3.70
N ASN A 177 5.23 10.56 -2.55
CA ASN A 177 6.60 10.69 -2.09
C ASN A 177 7.46 9.52 -2.57
N ARG A 178 8.24 9.77 -3.61
CA ARG A 178 9.24 8.86 -4.17
C ARG A 178 10.22 8.34 -3.13
N HIS A 179 10.57 9.16 -2.13
CA HIS A 179 11.54 8.79 -1.09
C HIS A 179 11.18 7.49 -0.38
N TYR A 180 9.87 7.26 -0.17
CA TYR A 180 9.34 6.06 0.49
C TYR A 180 8.82 5.04 -0.51
N LEU A 181 7.94 5.48 -1.42
CA LEU A 181 7.14 4.58 -2.25
C LEU A 181 7.95 3.82 -3.30
N LEU A 182 9.08 4.39 -3.77
CA LEU A 182 9.94 3.78 -4.79
C LEU A 182 11.29 3.32 -4.22
N ASN A 183 11.49 3.45 -2.91
CA ASN A 183 12.70 3.01 -2.25
C ASN A 183 12.53 1.59 -1.69
N TYR A 184 13.39 0.68 -2.15
CA TYR A 184 13.34 -0.74 -1.82
C TYR A 184 13.42 -1.03 -0.32
N VAL A 185 14.01 -0.13 0.48
CA VAL A 185 14.14 -0.29 1.94
C VAL A 185 12.77 -0.32 2.62
N TYR A 186 11.81 0.48 2.13
CA TYR A 186 10.45 0.54 2.67
C TYR A 186 9.51 -0.50 2.03
N ASN A 187 9.97 -1.15 0.95
CA ASN A 187 9.34 -2.34 0.36
C ASN A 187 7.83 -2.17 0.07
N TYR A 188 7.45 -1.02 -0.49
CA TYR A 188 6.08 -0.81 -0.99
C TYR A 188 5.84 -1.71 -2.21
N SER A 189 4.77 -2.50 -2.15
CA SER A 189 4.25 -3.17 -3.35
C SER A 189 3.56 -2.14 -4.24
N TYR A 190 3.39 -2.47 -5.52
CA TYR A 190 2.63 -1.62 -6.44
C TYR A 190 1.21 -1.33 -5.91
N ASP A 191 0.51 -2.34 -5.40
CA ASP A 191 -0.83 -2.18 -4.80
C ASP A 191 -0.82 -1.17 -3.64
N ARG A 192 0.22 -1.18 -2.79
CA ARG A 192 0.33 -0.18 -1.71
C ARG A 192 0.55 1.24 -2.24
N ILE A 193 1.25 1.40 -3.37
CA ILE A 193 1.41 2.69 -4.04
C ILE A 193 0.06 3.17 -4.60
N VAL A 194 -0.73 2.25 -5.18
CA VAL A 194 -2.09 2.55 -5.64
C VAL A 194 -2.97 2.97 -4.45
N ASN A 195 -2.96 2.20 -3.36
CA ASN A 195 -3.71 2.54 -2.14
C ASN A 195 -3.29 3.91 -1.57
N THR A 196 -2.00 4.26 -1.61
CA THR A 196 -1.55 5.63 -1.25
C THR A 196 -2.18 6.67 -2.17
N ALA A 197 -2.18 6.45 -3.49
CA ALA A 197 -2.83 7.36 -4.43
C ALA A 197 -4.35 7.45 -4.22
N GLU A 198 -5.01 6.33 -3.92
CA GLU A 198 -6.45 6.30 -3.61
C GLU A 198 -6.75 7.09 -2.33
N HIS A 199 -5.91 6.97 -1.29
CA HIS A 199 -6.02 7.72 -0.03
C HIS A 199 -5.91 9.23 -0.28
N GLU A 200 -4.85 9.66 -0.98
CA GLU A 200 -4.68 11.08 -1.30
C GLU A 200 -5.83 11.64 -2.16
N LEU A 201 -6.32 10.84 -3.12
CA LEU A 201 -7.51 11.22 -3.89
C LEU A 201 -8.77 11.26 -3.03
N GLY A 202 -8.88 10.44 -1.98
CA GLY A 202 -9.93 10.53 -0.98
C GLY A 202 -9.92 11.87 -0.25
N HIS A 203 -8.74 12.36 0.16
CA HIS A 203 -8.59 13.74 0.66
C HIS A 203 -8.94 14.78 -0.40
N ALA A 204 -8.57 14.54 -1.66
CA ALA A 204 -8.94 15.43 -2.76
C ALA A 204 -10.47 15.45 -3.03
N ILE A 205 -11.20 14.41 -2.64
CA ILE A 205 -12.68 14.37 -2.64
C ILE A 205 -13.24 15.15 -1.43
N GLY A 206 -12.49 15.26 -0.34
CA GLY A 206 -12.89 15.90 0.91
C GLY A 206 -13.22 14.90 2.02
N LEU A 207 -12.75 13.65 1.91
CA LEU A 207 -12.79 12.71 3.02
C LEU A 207 -11.67 13.02 4.03
N ASP A 208 -11.99 12.83 5.30
CA ASP A 208 -11.02 12.88 6.40
C ASP A 208 -10.59 11.47 6.79
N HIS A 209 -9.56 11.36 7.64
CA HIS A 209 -9.12 10.08 8.16
C HIS A 209 -10.22 9.36 8.93
N THR A 210 -10.19 8.04 8.86
CA THR A 210 -11.07 7.18 9.65
C THR A 210 -10.26 6.20 10.48
N ASP A 211 -10.85 5.81 11.61
CA ASP A 211 -10.36 4.69 12.40
C ASP A 211 -10.95 3.39 11.82
N GLY A 212 -10.12 2.49 11.29
CA GLY A 212 -10.57 1.17 10.86
C GLY A 212 -9.99 0.71 9.52
N GLU A 213 -10.65 -0.30 8.94
CA GLU A 213 -10.35 -0.80 7.59
C GLU A 213 -10.99 0.14 6.57
N SER A 214 -10.18 1.02 5.99
CA SER A 214 -10.61 2.08 5.07
C SER A 214 -9.42 2.55 4.27
N VAL A 215 -9.66 3.02 3.05
CA VAL A 215 -8.60 3.69 2.27
C VAL A 215 -8.12 4.95 2.97
N MET A 216 -8.95 5.58 3.79
CA MET A 216 -8.65 6.77 4.59
C MET A 216 -7.97 6.45 5.92
N GLN A 217 -7.51 5.22 6.13
CA GLN A 217 -6.68 4.90 7.29
C GLN A 217 -5.33 5.66 7.17
N PRO A 218 -4.89 6.39 8.22
CA PRO A 218 -3.71 7.25 8.15
C PRO A 218 -2.37 6.50 8.04
N ALA A 219 -2.36 5.18 8.19
CA ALA A 219 -1.12 4.41 8.29
C ALA A 219 -1.03 3.31 7.24
N GLY A 220 0.09 3.32 6.51
CA GLY A 220 0.60 2.18 5.76
C GLY A 220 -0.15 1.78 4.49
N SER A 221 -1.20 2.49 4.08
CA SER A 221 -1.91 2.24 2.80
C SER A 221 -2.25 0.77 2.58
N PHE A 222 -2.73 0.11 3.63
CA PHE A 222 -2.99 -1.34 3.63
C PHE A 222 -4.31 -1.71 2.96
N TYR A 223 -5.25 -0.78 2.92
CA TYR A 223 -6.58 -0.97 2.35
C TYR A 223 -6.76 -0.12 1.10
N SER A 224 -7.42 -0.70 0.10
CA SER A 224 -7.97 0.04 -1.03
C SER A 224 -9.30 0.71 -0.63
N ILE A 225 -9.97 1.39 -1.55
CA ILE A 225 -11.33 1.92 -1.35
C ILE A 225 -12.28 0.84 -0.80
N GLN A 226 -12.96 1.15 0.31
CA GLN A 226 -13.96 0.30 0.95
C GLN A 226 -15.37 0.89 0.78
N ASP A 227 -16.40 0.06 1.00
CA ASP A 227 -17.81 0.50 0.89
C ASP A 227 -18.13 1.68 1.83
N THR A 228 -17.53 1.71 3.02
CA THR A 228 -17.67 2.83 3.98
C THR A 228 -17.16 4.15 3.41
N ASP A 229 -16.10 4.11 2.62
CA ASP A 229 -15.52 5.30 1.97
C ASP A 229 -16.48 5.81 0.88
N VAL A 230 -17.06 4.90 0.11
CA VAL A 230 -18.06 5.22 -0.93
C VAL A 230 -19.32 5.84 -0.33
N GLU A 231 -19.81 5.30 0.80
CA GLU A 231 -20.95 5.85 1.53
C GLU A 231 -20.66 7.25 2.08
N ALA A 232 -19.45 7.46 2.63
CA ALA A 232 -19.01 8.77 3.10
C ALA A 232 -19.01 9.82 1.98
N VAL A 233 -18.50 9.47 0.79
CA VAL A 233 -18.57 10.36 -0.38
C VAL A 233 -20.01 10.67 -0.77
N ARG A 234 -20.88 9.67 -0.85
CA ARG A 234 -22.30 9.90 -1.20
C ARG A 234 -22.99 10.81 -0.20
N GLN A 235 -22.67 10.69 1.08
CA GLN A 235 -23.21 11.57 2.11
C GLN A 235 -22.66 12.99 2.01
N LEU A 236 -21.36 13.13 1.73
CA LEU A 236 -20.70 14.44 1.55
C LEU A 236 -21.30 15.24 0.39
N TYR A 237 -21.76 14.56 -0.66
CA TYR A 237 -22.28 15.17 -1.89
C TYR A 237 -23.79 15.01 -2.08
N LYS A 238 -24.52 14.59 -1.05
CA LYS A 238 -25.97 14.52 -1.11
C LYS A 238 -26.53 15.93 -1.35
N GLU A 239 -27.36 16.08 -2.39
CA GLU A 239 -28.09 17.33 -2.64
C GLU A 239 -28.95 17.68 -1.41
N GLU A 240 -28.91 18.95 -0.98
CA GLU A 240 -29.83 19.47 0.04
C GLU A 240 -31.26 19.58 -0.49
#